data_AF-A0A6A3BDM4-F1
#
_entry.id   AF-A0A6A3BDM4-F1
#
_cell.length_a   1.000
_cell.length_b   1.000
_cell.length_c   1.000
_cell.angle_alpha   90.00
_cell.angle_beta   90.00
_cell.angle_gamma   90.00
#
_symmetry.space_group_name_H-M   'P 1'
#
loop_
_entity.id
_entity.type
_entity.pdbx_description
1 polymer ?
#
loop_
_entity_poly.entity_id
_entity_poly.type
_entity_poly.pdbx_seq_one_letter_code
_entity_poly.pdbx_strand_id
1 'polypeptide(L)'
;MSWIDEHLMCDIDGTGQHLSAAAIVGHDGSIWAQSSNFPKCQAKEITDGEPGAVIRGKKGSGGVTIKKTAQALVFGIYEEPVTPGQCNLVVERLGDYLAEQGL
;
A
#
# COMPACT_ATOMS: atom_id res chain seq x y z
N MET A 1 4.35 -17.67 -7.09
CA MET A 1 4.43 -16.79 -5.91
C MET A 1 4.21 -15.38 -6.42
N SER A 2 3.26 -14.64 -5.85
CA SER A 2 2.90 -13.32 -6.39
C SER A 2 3.98 -12.30 -6.04
N TRP A 3 4.26 -11.34 -6.92
CA TRP A 3 5.28 -10.28 -6.68
C TRP A 3 5.05 -9.53 -5.36
N ILE A 4 3.80 -9.48 -4.90
CA ILE A 4 3.34 -8.92 -3.62
C ILE A 4 3.87 -9.70 -2.43
N ASP A 5 3.85 -11.04 -2.48
CA ASP A 5 4.41 -11.88 -1.42
C ASP A 5 5.91 -11.62 -1.25
N GLU A 6 6.59 -11.37 -2.36
CA GLU A 6 8.05 -11.21 -2.40
C GLU A 6 8.50 -9.77 -2.09
N HIS A 7 7.68 -8.75 -2.37
CA HIS A 7 8.07 -7.33 -2.24
C HIS A 7 7.22 -6.48 -1.28
N LEU A 8 5.94 -6.82 -1.01
CA LEU A 8 5.07 -6.08 -0.07
C LEU A 8 4.87 -6.79 1.27
N MET A 9 4.85 -8.12 1.27
CA MET A 9 4.71 -8.93 2.49
C MET A 9 6.06 -9.43 3.01
N CYS A 10 7.16 -8.95 2.42
CA CYS A 10 8.51 -9.27 2.87
C CYS A 10 8.74 -8.73 4.28
N ASP A 11 9.54 -9.46 5.06
CA ASP A 11 9.89 -9.11 6.43
C ASP A 11 10.37 -7.67 6.54
N ILE A 12 9.65 -6.86 7.30
CA ILE A 12 10.05 -5.50 7.64
C ILE A 12 11.35 -5.59 8.45
N ASP A 13 12.47 -5.24 7.82
CA ASP A 13 13.81 -5.20 8.43
C ASP A 13 14.23 -6.49 9.17
N GLY A 14 13.80 -7.67 8.71
CA GLY A 14 14.16 -8.96 9.30
C GLY A 14 13.55 -9.23 10.68
N THR A 15 12.49 -8.49 11.06
CA THR A 15 11.85 -8.58 12.38
C THR A 15 10.77 -9.64 12.50
N GLY A 16 10.43 -10.38 11.43
CA GLY A 16 9.29 -11.31 11.42
C GLY A 16 7.95 -10.61 11.15
N GLN A 17 7.95 -9.29 10.90
CA GLN A 17 6.74 -8.48 10.79
C GLN A 17 6.43 -8.16 9.33
N HIS A 18 5.17 -8.31 8.94
CA HIS A 18 4.67 -7.99 7.61
C HIS A 18 3.45 -7.08 7.71
N LEU A 19 3.11 -6.37 6.63
CA LEU A 19 1.85 -5.63 6.55
C LEU A 19 0.66 -6.59 6.75
N SER A 20 -0.41 -6.12 7.41
CA SER A 20 -1.61 -6.92 7.64
C SER A 20 -2.39 -7.14 6.35
N ALA A 21 -2.37 -6.16 5.45
CA ALA A 21 -2.87 -6.28 4.08
C ALA A 21 -2.25 -5.21 3.18
N ALA A 22 -2.20 -5.46 1.88
CA ALA A 22 -1.76 -4.48 0.90
C ALA A 22 -2.42 -4.69 -0.46
N ALA A 23 -2.49 -3.63 -1.27
CA ALA A 23 -2.99 -3.70 -2.64
C ALA A 23 -2.39 -2.62 -3.54
N ILE A 24 -2.44 -2.86 -4.85
CA ILE A 24 -2.15 -1.91 -5.91
C ILE A 24 -3.42 -1.83 -6.76
N VAL A 25 -4.00 -0.64 -6.82
CA VAL A 25 -5.24 -0.38 -7.56
C VAL A 25 -4.98 0.70 -8.61
N GLY A 26 -5.33 0.44 -9.86
CA GLY A 26 -5.28 1.43 -10.93
C GLY A 26 -6.27 2.58 -10.70
N HIS A 27 -6.02 3.72 -11.32
CA HIS A 27 -6.93 4.89 -11.22
C HIS A 27 -8.32 4.64 -11.82
N ASP A 28 -8.44 3.63 -12.69
CA ASP A 28 -9.70 3.12 -13.24
C ASP A 28 -10.49 2.25 -12.23
N GLY A 29 -9.89 1.98 -11.07
CA GLY A 29 -10.45 1.11 -10.04
C GLY A 29 -10.14 -0.37 -10.21
N SER A 30 -9.35 -0.74 -11.22
CA SER A 30 -8.93 -2.12 -11.43
C SER A 30 -7.88 -2.52 -10.40
N ILE A 31 -8.06 -3.67 -9.74
CA ILE A 31 -7.07 -4.20 -8.80
C ILE A 31 -5.97 -4.89 -9.59
N TRP A 32 -4.76 -4.33 -9.58
CA TRP A 32 -3.60 -4.91 -10.25
C TRP A 32 -2.93 -5.97 -9.37
N ALA A 33 -2.97 -5.76 -8.06
CA ALA A 33 -2.34 -6.64 -7.08
C ALA A 33 -3.05 -6.49 -5.72
N GLN A 34 -3.32 -7.57 -4.99
CA GLN A 34 -3.78 -7.50 -3.60
C GLN A 34 -3.31 -8.69 -2.76
N SER A 35 -3.08 -8.47 -1.47
CA SER A 35 -2.90 -9.52 -0.47
C SER A 35 -4.23 -10.24 -0.20
N SER A 36 -4.18 -11.48 0.26
CA SER A 36 -5.35 -12.30 0.62
C SER A 36 -6.24 -11.69 1.72
N ASN A 37 -5.67 -10.83 2.58
CA ASN A 37 -6.39 -10.16 3.67
C ASN A 37 -6.91 -8.75 3.32
N PHE A 38 -6.83 -8.34 2.05
CA PHE A 38 -7.27 -7.00 1.66
C PHE A 38 -8.81 -6.86 1.71
N PRO A 39 -9.36 -5.91 2.50
CA PRO A 39 -10.81 -5.69 2.53
C PRO A 39 -11.33 -5.24 1.16
N LYS A 40 -12.60 -5.51 0.84
CA LYS A 40 -13.22 -5.08 -0.42
C LYS A 40 -13.34 -3.55 -0.46
N CYS A 41 -12.29 -2.87 -0.92
CA CYS A 41 -12.32 -1.44 -1.20
C CYS A 41 -13.09 -1.21 -2.50
N GLN A 42 -14.19 -0.45 -2.44
CA GLN A 42 -14.86 0.00 -3.65
C GLN A 42 -14.06 1.16 -4.22
N ALA A 43 -13.55 1.01 -5.44
CA ALA A 43 -12.66 1.94 -6.14
C ALA A 43 -13.19 3.39 -6.33
N LYS A 44 -14.40 3.69 -5.87
CA LYS A 44 -15.11 4.94 -6.12
C LYS A 44 -14.63 6.12 -5.26
N GLU A 45 -13.84 5.88 -4.22
CA GLU A 45 -13.40 6.94 -3.28
C GLU A 45 -12.00 7.51 -3.60
N ILE A 46 -11.37 7.09 -4.71
CA ILE A 46 -9.92 7.26 -4.91
C ILE A 46 -9.63 7.92 -6.25
N THR A 47 -9.96 9.21 -6.40
CA THR A 47 -9.66 9.91 -7.67
C THR A 47 -9.17 11.35 -7.50
N ASP A 48 -9.51 12.05 -6.41
CA ASP A 48 -9.14 13.46 -6.22
C ASP A 48 -7.86 13.67 -5.37
N GLY A 49 -6.68 13.44 -5.97
CA GLY A 49 -5.40 13.76 -5.34
C GLY A 49 -4.28 13.96 -6.34
N GLU A 50 -3.29 14.79 -6.02
CA GLU A 50 -2.11 14.98 -6.88
C GLU A 50 -1.23 13.70 -6.88
N PRO A 51 -0.64 13.30 -8.02
CA PRO A 51 0.39 12.26 -8.05
C PRO A 51 1.52 12.59 -7.05
N GLY A 52 1.97 11.59 -6.29
CA GLY A 52 2.92 11.78 -5.20
C GLY A 52 2.29 12.12 -3.85
N ALA A 53 0.97 12.34 -3.78
CA ALA A 53 0.27 12.50 -2.51
C ALA A 53 0.29 11.18 -1.70
N VAL A 54 0.58 11.31 -0.40
CA VAL A 54 0.50 10.21 0.57
C VAL A 54 -0.68 10.48 1.50
N ILE A 55 -1.65 9.57 1.50
CA ILE A 55 -2.82 9.61 2.38
C ILE A 55 -2.60 8.63 3.52
N ARG A 56 -2.88 9.05 4.75
CA ARG A 56 -2.70 8.21 5.95
C ARG A 56 -4.00 8.14 6.73
N GLY A 57 -4.54 6.94 6.89
CA GLY A 57 -5.68 6.64 7.75
C GLY A 57 -5.23 5.92 9.02
N LYS A 58 -5.90 6.17 10.14
CA LYS A 58 -5.68 5.46 11.40
C LYS A 58 -7.00 4.89 11.90
N LYS A 59 -7.02 3.63 12.32
CA LYS A 59 -8.18 2.95 12.90
C LYS A 59 -7.74 2.09 14.09
N GLY A 60 -8.02 2.55 15.31
CA GLY A 60 -7.60 1.86 16.52
C GLY A 60 -6.07 1.78 16.64
N SER A 61 -5.56 0.57 16.89
CA SER A 61 -4.13 0.25 16.91
C SER A 61 -3.50 0.13 15.51
N GLY A 62 -4.32 -0.06 14.47
CA GLY A 62 -3.89 -0.14 13.09
C GLY A 62 -4.11 1.13 12.26
N GLY A 63 -3.72 1.08 11.01
CA GLY A 63 -3.91 2.16 10.05
C GLY A 63 -3.65 1.73 8.62
N VAL A 64 -3.75 2.69 7.71
CA VAL A 64 -3.49 2.51 6.29
C VAL A 64 -2.66 3.68 5.80
N THR A 65 -1.66 3.39 4.97
CA THR A 65 -0.92 4.38 4.19
C THR A 65 -1.20 4.11 2.71
N ILE A 66 -1.52 5.16 1.98
CA ILE A 66 -1.86 5.10 0.56
C ILE A 66 -0.93 6.07 -0.17
N LYS A 67 -0.16 5.60 -1.14
CA LYS A 67 0.64 6.46 -2.03
C LYS A 67 0.05 6.46 -3.43
N LYS A 68 -0.24 7.65 -3.95
CA LYS A 68 -0.70 7.84 -5.32
C LYS A 68 0.48 7.94 -6.28
N THR A 69 0.53 7.07 -7.28
CA THR A 69 1.46 7.12 -8.42
C THR A 69 0.74 7.71 -9.64
N ALA A 70 1.41 7.77 -10.79
CA ALA A 70 0.83 8.37 -11.98
C ALA A 70 -0.37 7.57 -12.53
N GLN A 71 -0.36 6.24 -12.37
CA GLN A 71 -1.37 5.32 -12.92
C GLN A 71 -1.97 4.37 -11.87
N ALA A 72 -1.36 4.27 -10.69
CA ALA A 72 -1.80 3.37 -9.62
C ALA A 72 -1.85 4.05 -8.23
N LEU A 73 -2.38 3.31 -7.28
CA LEU A 73 -2.51 3.64 -5.87
C LEU A 73 -1.98 2.45 -5.07
N VAL A 74 -0.98 2.69 -4.24
CA VAL A 74 -0.35 1.68 -3.38
C VAL A 74 -0.94 1.77 -1.99
N PHE A 75 -1.57 0.71 -1.52
CA PHE A 75 -2.17 0.61 -0.18
C PHE A 75 -1.29 -0.29 0.70
N GLY A 76 -0.88 0.21 1.86
CA GLY A 76 -0.33 -0.61 2.94
C GLY A 76 -1.18 -0.44 4.19
N ILE A 77 -1.78 -1.53 4.65
CA ILE A 77 -2.55 -1.60 5.88
C ILE A 77 -1.68 -2.27 6.93
N TYR A 78 -1.56 -1.64 8.08
CA TYR A 78 -0.76 -2.12 9.20
C TYR A 78 -1.62 -2.24 10.46
N GLU A 79 -1.26 -3.18 11.32
CA GLU A 79 -1.78 -3.35 12.67
C GLU A 79 -0.61 -3.58 13.63
N GLU A 80 -0.85 -3.51 14.94
CA GLU A 80 0.17 -3.88 15.92
C GLU A 80 0.70 -5.30 15.65
N PRO A 81 2.02 -5.53 15.70
CA PRO A 81 3.08 -4.65 16.23
C PRO A 81 3.72 -3.67 15.22
N VAL A 82 3.24 -3.62 13.98
CA VAL A 82 3.84 -2.78 12.92
C VAL A 82 3.59 -1.30 13.21
N THR A 83 4.65 -0.51 13.26
CA THR A 83 4.55 0.92 13.49
C THR A 83 4.13 1.68 12.22
N PRO A 84 3.45 2.83 12.35
CA PRO A 84 3.11 3.68 11.21
C PRO A 84 4.34 4.08 10.37
N GLY A 85 5.50 4.26 11.03
CA GLY A 85 6.76 4.62 10.36
C GLY A 85 7.27 3.51 9.43
N GLN A 86 7.21 2.25 9.87
CA GLN A 86 7.56 1.10 9.04
C GLN A 86 6.63 0.96 7.84
N CYS A 87 5.31 1.10 8.05
CA CYS A 87 4.35 1.03 6.95
C CYS A 87 4.57 2.16 5.92
N ASN A 88 4.78 3.39 6.39
CA ASN A 88 5.09 4.52 5.51
C ASN A 88 6.32 4.25 4.67
N LEU A 89 7.40 3.73 5.26
CA LEU A 89 8.64 3.42 4.53
C LEU A 89 8.41 2.44 3.38
N VAL A 90 7.66 1.37 3.63
CA VAL A 90 7.37 0.33 2.63
C VAL A 90 6.48 0.87 1.51
N VAL A 91 5.37 1.52 1.87
CA VAL A 91 4.41 2.07 0.90
C VAL A 91 5.03 3.18 0.08
N GLU A 92 5.84 4.04 0.70
CA GLU A 92 6.48 5.16 0.01
C GLU A 92 7.56 4.68 -0.96
N ARG A 93 8.44 3.76 -0.54
CA ARG A 93 9.47 3.17 -1.40
C ARG A 93 8.86 2.45 -2.61
N LEU A 94 7.81 1.67 -2.38
CA LEU A 94 7.12 0.97 -3.45
C LEU A 94 6.43 1.94 -4.42
N GLY A 95 5.78 2.97 -3.90
CA GLY A 95 5.15 3.99 -4.75
C GLY A 95 6.18 4.80 -5.55
N ASP A 96 7.35 5.12 -4.98
CA ASP A 96 8.43 5.77 -5.73
C ASP A 96 8.97 4.86 -6.83
N TYR A 97 9.18 3.57 -6.55
CA TYR A 97 9.60 2.60 -7.56
C TYR A 97 8.63 2.50 -8.73
N LEU A 98 7.32 2.43 -8.45
CA LEU A 98 6.29 2.41 -9.48
C LEU A 98 6.25 3.73 -10.27
N ALA A 99 6.38 4.87 -9.59
CA ALA A 99 6.43 6.18 -10.24
C ALA A 99 7.66 6.33 -11.15
N GLU A 100 8.83 5.86 -10.73
CA GLU A 100 10.06 5.83 -11.55
C GLU A 100 9.92 4.94 -12.79
N GLN A 101 9.13 3.87 -12.71
CA GLN A 101 8.80 3.01 -13.85
C GLN A 101 7.77 3.63 -14.81
N GLY A 102 7.27 4.83 -14.50
CA GLY A 102 6.24 5.51 -15.30
C GLY A 102 4.81 5.01 -15.04
N LEU A 103 4.60 4.34 -13.90
CA LEU A 103 3.31 3.82 -13.44
C LEU A 103 2.71 4.66 -12.29
#